data_AF-A0A0B8P3S1-F1
#
_entry.id   AF-A0A0B8P3S1-F1
#
_cell.length_a   1.000
_cell.length_b   1.000
_cell.length_c   1.000
_cell.angle_alpha   90.00
_cell.angle_beta   90.00
_cell.angle_gamma   90.00
#
_symmetry.space_group_name_H-M   'P 1'
#
loop_
_entity.id
_entity.type
_entity.pdbx_description
1 polymer ?
#
loop_
_entity_poly.entity_id
_entity_poly.type
_entity_poly.pdbx_seq_one_letter_code
_entity_poly.pdbx_strand_id
1 'polypeptide(L)'
;MPLYETSSSKFPEHSDLELLLGLLSVHHDRLLHQLNAQRDALVAMQEVIDQSLDRSHSRKFKAPVIIEFWLTMHLWVYLQGMLRMDYSLANDYAAEAGKMLAPMTDKNLDQLRVEWNQTYYVGRDAKQNNNSFLKQVSGSLRKLLK
;
A
#
# COMPACT_ATOMS: atom_id res chain seq x y z
N MET A 1 19.45 -6.68 -16.86
CA MET A 1 18.20 -7.48 -16.80
C MET A 1 17.17 -6.70 -15.99
N PRO A 2 15.92 -6.57 -16.46
CA PRO A 2 14.80 -6.10 -15.66
C PRO A 2 14.72 -6.81 -14.29
N LEU A 3 14.34 -6.06 -13.24
CA LEU A 3 14.25 -6.58 -11.87
C LEU A 3 13.35 -7.82 -11.77
N TYR A 4 12.23 -7.83 -12.50
CA TYR A 4 11.29 -8.95 -12.50
C TYR A 4 11.92 -10.26 -13.00
N GLU A 5 12.64 -10.23 -14.13
CA GLU A 5 13.31 -11.41 -14.68
C GLU A 5 14.36 -11.97 -13.72
N THR A 6 15.09 -11.07 -13.04
CA THR A 6 16.09 -11.44 -12.04
C THR A 6 15.44 -12.12 -10.83
N SER A 7 14.33 -11.56 -10.33
CA SER A 7 13.59 -12.12 -9.20
C SER A 7 12.91 -13.45 -9.54
N SER A 8 12.29 -13.55 -10.72
CA SER A 8 11.65 -14.78 -11.20
C SER A 8 12.67 -15.92 -11.38
N SER A 9 13.85 -15.62 -11.91
CA SER A 9 14.92 -16.63 -12.04
C SER A 9 15.51 -17.06 -10.69
N LYS A 10 15.58 -16.15 -9.70
CA LYS A 10 16.14 -16.46 -8.36
C LYS A 10 15.15 -17.20 -7.48
N PHE A 11 13.86 -16.93 -7.62
CA PHE A 11 12.81 -17.50 -6.80
C PHE A 11 11.70 -18.12 -7.66
N PRO A 12 11.99 -19.23 -8.36
CA PRO A 12 11.05 -19.85 -9.28
C PRO A 12 9.80 -20.43 -8.58
N GLU A 13 9.90 -20.67 -7.28
CA GLU A 13 8.83 -21.23 -6.45
C GLU A 13 7.76 -20.17 -6.06
N HIS A 14 8.03 -18.88 -6.28
CA HIS A 14 7.11 -17.80 -5.92
C HIS A 14 6.25 -17.38 -7.10
N SER A 15 4.96 -17.18 -6.84
CA SER A 15 4.03 -16.57 -7.79
C SER A 15 4.36 -15.09 -8.03
N ASP A 16 3.90 -14.55 -9.15
CA ASP A 16 4.09 -13.12 -9.48
C ASP A 16 3.61 -12.18 -8.38
N LEU A 17 2.53 -12.54 -7.67
CA LEU A 17 2.01 -11.76 -6.56
C LEU A 17 2.94 -11.78 -5.34
N GLU A 18 3.58 -12.91 -5.06
CA GLU A 18 4.55 -13.04 -3.96
C GLU A 18 5.84 -12.30 -4.29
N LEU A 19 6.31 -12.37 -5.55
CA LEU A 19 7.46 -11.60 -6.02
C LEU A 19 7.18 -10.09 -5.94
N LEU A 20 5.99 -9.65 -6.35
CA LEU A 20 5.59 -8.25 -6.27
C LEU A 20 5.45 -7.78 -4.81
N LEU A 21 4.88 -8.61 -3.93
CA LEU A 21 4.86 -8.34 -2.49
C LEU A 21 6.28 -8.13 -1.96
N GLY A 22 7.22 -9.03 -2.30
CA GLY A 22 8.62 -8.91 -1.88
C GLY A 22 9.27 -7.61 -2.35
N LEU A 23 9.04 -7.23 -3.61
CA LEU A 23 9.56 -5.97 -4.16
C LEU A 23 8.98 -4.75 -3.44
N LEU A 24 7.66 -4.74 -3.19
CA LEU A 24 7.02 -3.65 -2.44
C LEU A 24 7.45 -3.61 -0.98
N SER A 25 7.72 -4.75 -0.34
CA SER A 25 8.25 -4.77 1.04
C SER A 25 9.62 -4.09 1.12
N VAL A 26 10.53 -4.39 0.18
CA VAL A 26 11.86 -3.74 0.12
C VAL A 26 11.71 -2.25 -0.18
N HIS A 27 10.80 -1.88 -1.09
CA HIS A 27 10.56 -0.47 -1.42
C HIS A 27 9.96 0.30 -0.26
N HIS A 28 8.98 -0.29 0.44
CA HIS A 28 8.36 0.27 1.63
C HIS A 28 9.40 0.54 2.72
N ASP A 29 10.26 -0.44 3.03
CA ASP A 29 11.31 -0.31 4.03
C ASP A 29 12.30 0.83 3.69
N ARG A 30 12.72 0.90 2.42
CA ARG A 30 13.56 2.00 1.92
C ARG A 30 12.89 3.37 2.11
N LEU A 31 11.61 3.50 1.76
CA LEU A 31 10.89 4.76 1.92
C LEU A 31 10.67 5.12 3.38
N LEU A 32 10.40 4.13 4.24
CA LEU A 32 10.29 4.33 5.68
C LEU A 32 11.60 4.86 6.26
N HIS A 33 12.74 4.30 5.86
CA HIS A 33 14.06 4.82 6.23
C HIS A 33 14.29 6.25 5.74
N GLN A 34 13.93 6.54 4.48
CA GLN A 34 14.07 7.88 3.91
C GLN A 34 13.19 8.92 4.63
N LEU A 35 11.94 8.57 4.94
CA LEU A 35 11.03 9.42 5.70
C LEU A 35 11.53 9.67 7.12
N ASN A 36 12.03 8.63 7.79
CA ASN A 36 12.64 8.77 9.12
C ASN A 36 13.82 9.74 9.08
N ALA A 37 14.72 9.60 8.10
CA ALA A 37 15.90 10.47 7.97
C ALA A 37 15.54 11.92 7.66
N GLN A 38 14.40 12.18 7.02
CA GLN A 38 13.96 13.51 6.59
C GLN A 38 12.83 14.08 7.46
N ARG A 39 12.45 13.38 8.53
CA ARG A 39 11.22 13.65 9.30
C ARG A 39 11.14 15.11 9.74
N ASP A 40 12.16 15.59 10.44
CA ASP A 40 12.13 16.93 11.05
C ASP A 40 12.09 18.03 9.99
N ALA A 41 12.80 17.85 8.87
CA ALA A 41 12.80 18.79 7.75
C ALA A 41 11.43 18.83 7.06
N LEU A 42 10.78 17.68 6.88
CA LEU A 42 9.45 17.60 6.27
C LEU A 42 8.37 18.22 7.16
N VAL A 43 8.45 18.02 8.48
CA VAL A 43 7.53 18.66 9.44
C VAL A 43 7.71 20.17 9.43
N ALA A 44 8.94 20.67 9.55
CA ALA A 44 9.21 22.10 9.51
C ALA A 44 8.75 22.75 8.18
N MET A 45 8.94 22.05 7.06
CA MET A 45 8.45 22.51 5.75
C MET A 45 6.93 22.60 5.73
N GLN A 46 6.22 21.59 6.26
CA GLN A 46 4.76 21.59 6.33
C GLN A 46 4.24 22.73 7.21
N GLU A 47 4.87 22.98 8.36
CA GLU A 47 4.53 24.10 9.25
C GLU A 47 4.66 25.46 8.55
N VAL A 48 5.76 25.68 7.81
CA VAL A 48 5.97 26.93 7.05
C VAL A 48 4.90 27.10 5.98
N ILE A 49 4.55 26.03 5.25
CA ILE A 49 3.50 26.05 4.22
C ILE A 49 2.14 26.40 4.85
N ASP A 50 1.80 25.77 5.97
CA ASP A 50 0.52 25.98 6.67
C ASP A 50 0.40 27.39 7.28
N GLN A 51 1.52 28.01 7.67
CA GLN A 51 1.54 29.39 8.16
C GLN A 51 1.52 30.42 7.02
N SER A 52 2.07 30.09 5.86
CA SER A 52 2.26 31.04 4.75
C SER A 52 1.11 31.07 3.75
N LEU A 53 0.31 30.00 3.67
CA LEU A 53 -0.73 29.83 2.67
C LEU A 53 -2.09 29.61 3.33
N ASP A 54 -3.18 30.03 2.67
CA ASP A 54 -4.51 29.58 3.07
C ASP A 54 -4.66 28.07 2.83
N ARG A 55 -5.62 27.47 3.54
CA ARG A 55 -5.84 26.01 3.51
C ARG A 55 -6.07 25.45 2.11
N SER A 56 -6.61 26.21 1.16
CA SER A 56 -6.86 25.69 -0.19
C SER A 56 -5.58 25.55 -1.01
N HIS A 57 -4.59 26.40 -0.77
CA HIS A 57 -3.28 26.37 -1.43
C HIS A 57 -2.29 25.47 -0.69
N SER A 58 -2.28 25.46 0.65
CA SER A 58 -1.40 24.58 1.43
C SER A 58 -1.60 23.10 1.05
N ARG A 59 -2.86 22.64 0.93
CA ARG A 59 -3.19 21.24 0.58
C ARG A 59 -2.64 20.75 -0.77
N LYS A 60 -2.25 21.68 -1.65
CA LYS A 60 -1.66 21.34 -2.97
C LYS A 60 -0.18 21.00 -2.85
N PHE A 61 0.49 21.43 -1.78
CA PHE A 61 1.88 21.10 -1.53
C PHE A 61 1.96 19.76 -0.80
N LYS A 62 2.61 18.79 -1.45
CA LYS A 62 2.93 17.49 -0.85
C LYS A 62 4.35 17.13 -1.27
N ALA A 63 5.20 16.80 -0.29
CA ALA A 63 6.54 16.33 -0.61
C ALA A 63 6.46 15.05 -1.46
N PRO A 64 7.25 14.91 -2.54
CA PRO A 64 7.19 13.72 -3.39
C PRO A 64 7.34 12.40 -2.63
N VAL A 65 8.24 12.36 -1.64
CA VAL A 65 8.46 11.18 -0.78
C VAL A 65 7.23 10.80 0.06
N ILE A 66 6.42 11.79 0.47
CA ILE A 66 5.16 11.56 1.20
C ILE A 66 4.14 10.89 0.28
N ILE A 67 4.01 11.38 -0.96
CA ILE A 67 3.11 10.81 -1.97
C ILE A 67 3.53 9.39 -2.33
N GLU A 68 4.83 9.18 -2.54
CA GLU A 68 5.40 7.88 -2.91
C GLU A 68 5.19 6.84 -1.81
N PHE A 69 5.44 7.20 -0.55
CA PHE A 69 5.19 6.30 0.59
C PHE A 69 3.71 6.00 0.78
N TRP A 70 2.85 7.01 0.68
CA TRP A 70 1.40 6.82 0.78
C TRP A 70 0.88 5.87 -0.30
N LEU A 71 1.32 6.03 -1.55
CA LEU A 71 0.95 5.14 -2.66
C LEU A 71 1.51 3.72 -2.46
N THR A 72 2.76 3.62 -2.04
CA THR A 72 3.42 2.33 -1.76
C THR A 72 2.68 1.56 -0.67
N MET A 73 2.26 2.24 0.39
CA MET A 73 1.44 1.64 1.45
C MET A 73 0.14 1.06 0.91
N HIS A 74 -0.58 1.78 0.05
CA HIS A 74 -1.78 1.26 -0.59
C HIS A 74 -1.52 -0.01 -1.39
N LEU A 75 -0.54 0.01 -2.28
CA LEU A 75 -0.22 -1.14 -3.13
C LEU A 75 0.23 -2.35 -2.30
N TRP A 76 1.06 -2.11 -1.29
CA TRP A 76 1.61 -3.15 -0.44
C TRP A 76 0.52 -3.80 0.43
N VAL A 77 -0.29 -3.00 1.12
CA VAL A 77 -1.40 -3.48 1.96
C VAL A 77 -2.49 -4.17 1.13
N TYR A 78 -2.76 -3.66 -0.08
CA TYR A 78 -3.66 -4.31 -1.03
C TYR A 78 -3.19 -5.73 -1.38
N LEU A 79 -1.90 -5.92 -1.67
CA LEU A 79 -1.34 -7.24 -1.95
C LEU A 79 -1.37 -8.17 -0.74
N GLN A 80 -1.12 -7.65 0.47
CA GLN A 80 -1.28 -8.44 1.70
C GLN A 80 -2.71 -8.98 1.82
N GLY A 81 -3.71 -8.14 1.53
CA GLY A 81 -5.12 -8.53 1.45
C GLY A 81 -5.38 -9.61 0.40
N MET A 82 -4.87 -9.42 -0.82
CA MET A 82 -4.96 -10.43 -1.88
C MET A 82 -4.31 -11.75 -1.46
N LEU A 83 -3.18 -11.72 -0.78
CA LEU A 83 -2.48 -12.93 -0.34
C LEU A 83 -3.08 -13.55 0.93
N ARG A 84 -4.10 -12.91 1.52
CA ARG A 84 -4.76 -13.35 2.77
C ARG A 84 -3.76 -13.49 3.92
N MET A 85 -2.82 -12.56 3.99
CA MET A 85 -1.93 -12.43 5.15
C MET A 85 -2.75 -12.07 6.39
N ASP A 86 -2.12 -12.11 7.57
CA ASP A 86 -2.81 -11.71 8.79
C ASP A 86 -3.19 -10.22 8.74
N TYR A 87 -4.47 -9.93 9.01
CA TYR A 87 -4.96 -8.56 9.09
C TYR A 87 -4.32 -7.78 10.25
N SER A 88 -4.02 -8.45 11.37
CA SER A 88 -3.39 -7.81 12.53
C SER A 88 -2.09 -7.12 12.13
N LEU A 89 -1.29 -7.79 11.30
CA LEU A 89 -0.04 -7.29 10.73
C LEU A 89 -0.26 -6.06 9.84
N ALA A 90 -1.21 -6.12 8.92
CA ALA A 90 -1.54 -4.98 8.05
C ALA A 90 -2.00 -3.75 8.87
N ASN A 91 -2.80 -3.98 9.91
CA ASN A 91 -3.26 -2.91 10.80
C ASN A 91 -2.13 -2.29 11.63
N ASP A 92 -1.15 -3.09 12.07
CA ASP A 92 0.01 -2.60 12.81
C ASP A 92 0.89 -1.72 11.93
N TYR A 93 1.15 -2.14 10.68
CA TYR A 93 1.84 -1.33 9.69
C TYR A 93 1.09 -0.02 9.38
N ALA A 94 -0.23 -0.09 9.24
CA ALA A 94 -1.05 1.11 9.04
C ALA A 94 -0.96 2.07 10.24
N ALA A 95 -0.89 1.55 11.46
CA ALA A 95 -0.74 2.36 12.67
C ALA A 95 0.64 3.03 12.75
N GLU A 96 1.71 2.30 12.42
CA GLU A 96 3.08 2.84 12.40
C GLU A 96 3.26 3.90 11.31
N ALA A 97 2.90 3.57 10.07
CA ALA A 97 2.95 4.50 8.93
C ALA A 97 2.11 5.76 9.19
N GLY A 98 0.96 5.61 9.85
CA GLY A 98 0.08 6.73 10.18
C GLY A 98 0.71 7.69 11.19
N LYS A 99 1.43 7.17 12.21
CA LYS A 99 2.17 8.01 13.18
C LYS A 99 3.32 8.77 12.50
N MET A 100 3.87 8.19 11.44
CA MET A 100 4.91 8.83 10.64
C MET A 100 4.35 9.96 9.76
N LEU A 101 3.25 9.71 9.04
CA LEU A 101 2.69 10.62 8.05
C LEU A 101 1.79 11.73 8.63
N ALA A 102 1.08 11.47 9.72
CA ALA A 102 0.09 12.41 10.27
C ALA A 102 0.64 13.83 10.52
N PRO A 103 1.89 14.03 11.02
CA PRO A 103 2.45 15.37 11.22
C PRO A 103 2.77 16.13 9.92
N MET A 104 2.83 15.45 8.78
CA MET A 104 3.26 16.00 7.49
C MET A 104 2.13 16.02 6.46
N THR A 105 0.89 15.76 6.89
CA THR A 105 -0.28 15.67 6.01
C THR A 105 -1.48 16.31 6.67
N ASP A 106 -2.53 16.53 5.88
CA ASP A 106 -3.82 17.04 6.37
C ASP A 106 -4.70 15.96 7.00
N LYS A 107 -4.23 14.70 7.03
CA LYS A 107 -4.93 13.55 7.61
C LYS A 107 -4.39 13.22 8.99
N ASN A 108 -5.30 12.96 9.92
CA ASN A 108 -4.89 12.42 11.22
C ASN A 108 -4.57 10.91 11.15
N LEU A 109 -4.00 10.39 12.24
CA LEU A 109 -3.62 8.98 12.36
C LEU A 109 -4.78 8.03 12.02
N ASP A 110 -5.97 8.27 12.57
CA ASP A 110 -7.10 7.36 12.40
C ASP A 110 -7.62 7.35 10.96
N GLN A 111 -7.64 8.52 10.31
CA GLN A 111 -7.99 8.64 8.89
C GLN A 111 -7.04 7.81 8.01
N LEU A 112 -5.72 7.91 8.24
CA LEU A 112 -4.72 7.13 7.51
C LEU A 112 -4.88 5.63 7.76
N ARG A 113 -5.09 5.23 9.02
CA ARG A 113 -5.30 3.81 9.38
C ARG A 113 -6.53 3.23 8.71
N VAL A 114 -7.66 3.94 8.77
CA VAL A 114 -8.91 3.50 8.15
C VAL A 114 -8.72 3.34 6.65
N GLU A 115 -8.06 4.28 6.00
CA GLU A 115 -7.82 4.29 4.56
C GLU A 115 -6.98 3.10 4.07
N TRP A 116 -5.88 2.77 4.75
CA TRP A 116 -5.08 1.58 4.40
C TRP A 116 -5.77 0.28 4.79
N ASN A 117 -6.46 0.21 5.93
CA ASN A 117 -7.22 -0.98 6.32
C ASN A 117 -8.38 -1.26 5.34
N GLN A 118 -9.03 -0.22 4.81
CA GLN A 118 -9.99 -0.39 3.72
C GLN A 118 -9.33 -1.01 2.49
N THR A 119 -8.12 -0.56 2.14
CA THR A 119 -7.36 -1.08 1.01
C THR A 119 -7.01 -2.56 1.15
N TYR A 120 -6.69 -3.01 2.36
CA TYR A 120 -6.51 -4.42 2.68
C TYR A 120 -7.78 -5.24 2.33
N TYR A 121 -8.95 -4.77 2.78
CA TYR A 121 -10.21 -5.46 2.51
C TYR A 121 -10.56 -5.48 1.02
N VAL A 122 -10.31 -4.39 0.29
CA VAL A 122 -10.47 -4.37 -1.18
C VAL A 122 -9.62 -5.45 -1.84
N GLY A 123 -8.35 -5.62 -1.43
CA GLY A 123 -7.47 -6.67 -1.95
C GLY A 123 -7.95 -8.07 -1.62
N ARG A 124 -8.40 -8.29 -0.38
CA ARG A 124 -8.95 -9.58 0.08
C ARG A 124 -10.17 -9.98 -0.75
N ASP A 125 -11.08 -9.04 -0.95
CA ASP A 125 -12.34 -9.28 -1.63
C ASP A 125 -12.14 -9.45 -3.14
N ALA A 126 -11.17 -8.75 -3.75
CA ALA A 126 -10.81 -8.91 -5.16
C ALA A 126 -10.42 -10.36 -5.52
N LYS A 127 -9.61 -11.03 -4.69
CA LYS A 127 -9.25 -12.44 -4.92
C LYS A 127 -10.43 -13.38 -4.67
N GLN A 128 -11.31 -13.06 -3.73
CA GLN A 128 -12.51 -13.85 -3.47
C GLN A 128 -13.49 -13.80 -4.65
N ASN A 129 -13.70 -12.62 -5.23
CA ASN A 129 -14.60 -12.42 -6.37
C ASN A 129 -14.05 -13.07 -7.65
N ASN A 130 -12.75 -12.99 -7.91
CA ASN A 130 -12.14 -13.71 -9.04
C ASN A 130 -12.32 -15.23 -8.91
N ASN A 131 -12.14 -15.77 -7.70
CA ASN A 131 -12.35 -17.20 -7.46
C ASN A 131 -13.83 -17.62 -7.54
N SER A 132 -14.77 -16.76 -7.13
CA SER A 132 -16.20 -17.07 -7.22
C SER A 132 -16.68 -17.07 -8.67
N PHE A 133 -16.23 -16.11 -9.48
CA PHE A 133 -16.53 -16.02 -10.90
C PHE A 133 -16.01 -17.24 -11.67
N LEU A 134 -14.74 -17.62 -11.46
CA LEU A 134 -14.15 -18.80 -12.12
C LEU A 134 -14.84 -20.11 -11.71
N LYS A 135 -15.28 -20.23 -10.45
CA LYS A 135 -16.09 -21.38 -10.00
C LYS A 135 -17.48 -21.41 -10.64
N GLN A 136 -18.12 -20.25 -10.82
CA GLN A 136 -19.44 -20.15 -11.45
C GLN A 136 -19.38 -20.48 -12.95
N VAL A 137 -18.36 -19.98 -13.66
CA VAL A 137 -18.15 -20.26 -15.08
C VAL A 137 -17.81 -21.75 -15.30
N SER A 138 -16.90 -22.31 -14.51
CA SER A 138 -16.55 -23.74 -14.62
C SER A 138 -17.72 -24.67 -14.26
N GLY A 139 -18.54 -24.31 -13.28
CA GLY A 139 -19.77 -25.05 -12.95
C GLY A 139 -20.83 -25.00 -14.07
N SER A 140 -20.94 -23.86 -14.75
CA SER A 140 -21.87 -23.69 -15.88
C SER A 140 -21.41 -24.45 -17.12
N LEU A 141 -20.10 -24.43 -17.43
CA LEU A 141 -19.51 -25.21 -18.52
C LEU A 141 -19.66 -26.72 -18.30
N ARG A 142 -19.49 -27.22 -17.05
CA ARG A 142 -19.72 -28.64 -16.73
C ARG A 142 -21.18 -29.09 -16.89
N LYS A 143 -22.15 -28.17 -16.74
CA LYS A 143 -23.57 -28.47 -16.97
C LYS A 143 -23.96 -28.49 -18.44
N LEU A 144 -23.23 -27.79 -19.31
CA LEU A 144 -23.45 -27.76 -20.75
C LEU A 144 -22.82 -28.95 -21.50
N LEU A 145 -21.83 -29.62 -20.87
CA LEU A 145 -21.13 -30.78 -21.42
C LEU A 145 -21.66 -32.13 -20.89
N LYS A 146 -22.84 -32.13 -20.28
CA LYS A 146 -23.63 -33.32 -19.91
C LYS A 146 -24.98 -33.26 -20.60
#